data_AF-A0A1S3Z2F4-F1
#
_entry.id   AF-A0A1S3Z2F4-F1
#
_cell.length_a   1.000
_cell.length_b   1.000
_cell.length_c   1.000
_cell.angle_alpha   90.00
_cell.angle_beta   90.00
_cell.angle_gamma   90.00
#
_symmetry.space_group_name_H-M   'P 1'
#
loop_
_entity.id
_entity.type
_entity.pdbx_description
1 polymer ?
#
loop_
_entity_poly.entity_id
_entity_poly.type
_entity_poly.pdbx_seq_one_letter_code
_entity_poly.pdbx_strand_id
1 'polypeptide(L)'
;MNQPMFIPVEPGSTSVGPKFFYLKHPFTSVIGENVDPELTERFTNWLYIRSDKVSRRRKYYFSKKDNQIKPWLDFGCEKIDKKDWFYDLAHPGQVINNTHIDVIMYYLRKRGKYGPNNNTRFTTTDCLFKTKIERIYDKFISSPPEQRYSVVKPEDDVGEYILGYRILANVAWDLVDYVLIPVNLVENFHWLLLVFDIKDRQLYVYDSMVRTNRHKTVETLVEKFSIIIPLYLSCTGFYGKRKDIDFKTTKAYIEKPVTDPLDIQWMVAEIPQQKEGSVDCGVFVAAFAEYVSLGDLAIPKEDLSDIDQHRRRYGALLWDYATKKQEDGSISESEVTGRLARRKGAPAKNERTRVQRKKK
;
A
#
# COMPACT_ATOMS: atom_id res chain seq x y z
N MET A 1 -40.64 61.59 17.14
CA MET A 1 -40.17 60.93 15.91
C MET A 1 -38.89 60.18 16.24
N ASN A 2 -38.93 58.86 16.15
CA ASN A 2 -37.84 57.92 15.79
C ASN A 2 -38.20 56.53 16.33
N GLN A 3 -38.72 55.69 15.44
CA GLN A 3 -38.85 54.25 15.67
C GLN A 3 -37.46 53.61 15.65
N PRO A 4 -37.14 52.65 16.53
CA PRO A 4 -35.97 51.80 16.36
C PRO A 4 -36.23 50.73 15.28
N MET A 5 -35.25 50.62 14.39
CA MET A 5 -35.15 49.71 13.26
C MET A 5 -34.94 48.28 13.77
N PHE A 6 -35.79 47.33 13.37
CA PHE A 6 -35.54 45.90 13.54
C PHE A 6 -34.53 45.44 12.48
N ILE A 7 -33.37 44.94 12.91
CA ILE A 7 -32.44 44.18 12.08
C ILE A 7 -32.79 42.69 12.27
N PRO A 8 -33.12 41.92 11.21
CA PRO A 8 -33.29 40.47 11.35
C PRO A 8 -31.93 39.82 11.58
N VAL A 9 -31.84 38.97 12.59
CA VAL A 9 -30.70 38.08 12.82
C VAL A 9 -30.73 37.01 11.73
N GLU A 10 -29.71 36.97 10.87
CA GLU A 10 -29.50 35.84 9.96
C GLU A 10 -29.27 34.54 10.75
N PRO A 11 -29.90 33.42 10.38
CA PRO A 11 -29.65 32.14 11.03
C PRO A 11 -28.22 31.69 10.72
N GLY A 12 -27.49 31.40 11.80
CA GLY A 12 -26.07 31.11 11.77
C GLY A 12 -25.66 30.06 10.75
N SER A 13 -24.54 30.35 10.08
CA SER A 13 -23.71 29.37 9.40
C SER A 13 -23.33 28.26 10.39
N THR A 14 -24.05 27.14 10.32
CA THR A 14 -23.57 25.90 10.89
C THR A 14 -22.43 25.42 9.99
N SER A 15 -21.19 25.67 10.39
CA SER A 15 -20.03 25.07 9.75
C SER A 15 -20.06 23.56 10.02
N VAL A 16 -20.83 22.82 9.22
CA VAL A 16 -20.78 21.36 9.24
C VAL A 16 -19.39 21.00 8.73
N GLY A 17 -18.57 20.38 9.60
CA GLY A 17 -17.22 19.95 9.25
C GLY A 17 -17.21 19.00 8.05
N PRO A 18 -16.02 18.66 7.51
CA PRO A 18 -15.93 17.80 6.34
C PRO A 18 -16.62 16.45 6.60
N LYS A 19 -17.45 16.01 5.65
CA LYS A 19 -18.09 14.70 5.66
C LYS A 19 -17.06 13.63 5.31
N PHE A 20 -16.94 12.59 6.13
CA PHE A 20 -16.02 11.47 5.88
C PHE A 20 -16.76 10.28 5.30
N PHE A 21 -16.13 9.63 4.32
CA PHE A 21 -16.73 8.45 3.70
C PHE A 21 -16.77 7.28 4.69
N TYR A 22 -17.95 6.68 4.86
CA TYR A 22 -18.18 5.65 5.87
C TYR A 22 -17.38 4.37 5.58
N LEU A 23 -17.29 3.98 4.30
CA LEU A 23 -16.58 2.79 3.88
C LEU A 23 -15.07 3.06 3.89
N LYS A 24 -14.31 2.25 4.63
CA LYS A 24 -12.87 2.49 4.84
C LYS A 24 -12.00 2.01 3.66
N HIS A 25 -12.42 1.00 2.91
CA HIS A 25 -11.70 0.45 1.77
C HIS A 25 -12.65 -0.23 0.76
N PRO A 26 -12.27 -0.36 -0.53
CA PRO A 26 -13.06 -0.97 -1.60
C PRO A 26 -13.09 -2.51 -1.58
N PHE A 27 -12.08 -3.16 -1.00
CA PHE A 27 -11.90 -4.63 -1.09
C PHE A 27 -12.71 -5.39 -0.03
N THR A 28 -14.03 -5.33 -0.12
CA THR A 28 -14.97 -5.99 0.81
C THR A 28 -15.52 -7.31 0.29
N SER A 29 -15.41 -7.58 -1.02
CA SER A 29 -15.80 -8.86 -1.61
C SER A 29 -14.68 -9.90 -1.48
N VAL A 30 -15.06 -11.18 -1.54
CA VAL A 30 -14.13 -12.31 -1.59
C VAL A 30 -13.23 -12.16 -2.82
N ILE A 31 -11.93 -12.40 -2.63
CA ILE A 31 -10.97 -12.43 -3.74
C ILE A 31 -11.16 -13.72 -4.55
N GLY A 32 -10.94 -13.68 -5.87
CA GLY A 32 -11.16 -14.83 -6.77
C GLY A 32 -12.63 -15.01 -7.19
N GLU A 33 -13.57 -14.41 -6.46
CA GLU A 33 -14.96 -14.34 -6.89
C GLU A 33 -15.20 -13.18 -7.86
N ASN A 34 -16.16 -13.38 -8.77
CA ASN A 34 -16.62 -12.31 -9.64
C ASN A 34 -17.26 -11.20 -8.80
N VAL A 35 -16.94 -9.96 -9.15
CA VAL A 35 -17.71 -8.80 -8.70
C VAL A 35 -19.14 -8.87 -9.25
N ASP A 36 -20.06 -8.19 -8.57
CA ASP A 36 -21.44 -8.04 -9.00
C ASP A 36 -21.50 -7.73 -10.52
N PRO A 37 -22.21 -8.56 -11.32
CA PRO A 37 -22.35 -8.34 -12.75
C PRO A 37 -22.85 -6.94 -13.10
N GLU A 38 -23.77 -6.37 -12.32
CA GLU A 38 -24.30 -5.02 -12.54
C GLU A 38 -23.19 -3.97 -12.36
N LEU A 39 -22.38 -4.12 -11.31
CA LEU A 39 -21.22 -3.25 -11.09
C LEU A 39 -20.22 -3.36 -12.24
N THR A 40 -19.93 -4.58 -12.68
CA THR A 40 -19.00 -4.85 -13.78
C THR A 40 -19.50 -4.22 -15.09
N GLU A 41 -20.79 -4.32 -15.37
CA GLU A 41 -21.43 -3.72 -16.52
C GLU A 41 -21.34 -2.19 -16.46
N ARG A 42 -21.70 -1.59 -15.32
CA ARG A 42 -21.60 -0.14 -15.10
C ARG A 42 -20.18 0.38 -15.28
N PHE A 43 -19.19 -0.31 -14.69
CA PHE A 43 -17.78 0.03 -14.83
C PHE A 43 -17.31 -0.09 -16.28
N THR A 44 -17.64 -1.19 -16.95
CA THR A 44 -17.29 -1.44 -18.36
C THR A 44 -17.90 -0.38 -19.25
N ASN A 45 -19.19 -0.09 -19.08
CA ASN A 45 -19.88 0.97 -19.79
C ASN A 45 -19.20 2.32 -19.53
N TRP A 46 -18.91 2.68 -18.28
CA TRP A 46 -18.21 3.93 -17.97
C TRP A 46 -16.81 4.01 -18.60
N LEU A 47 -16.03 2.93 -18.55
CA LEU A 47 -14.67 2.91 -19.06
C LEU A 47 -14.64 3.08 -20.58
N TYR A 48 -15.48 2.32 -21.29
CA TYR A 48 -15.47 2.24 -22.76
C TYR A 48 -16.51 3.13 -23.45
N ILE A 49 -17.35 3.86 -22.72
CA ILE A 49 -18.28 4.83 -23.35
C ILE A 49 -17.49 5.87 -24.14
N ARG A 50 -17.89 6.08 -25.41
CA ARG A 50 -17.23 6.99 -26.35
C ARG A 50 -15.74 6.69 -26.58
N SER A 51 -15.28 5.47 -26.27
CA SER A 51 -14.01 5.00 -26.81
C SER A 51 -14.16 4.87 -28.32
N ASP A 52 -13.38 5.62 -29.09
CA ASP A 52 -13.35 5.46 -30.55
C ASP A 52 -12.93 4.03 -30.84
N LYS A 53 -13.88 3.18 -31.24
CA LYS A 53 -13.60 1.81 -31.67
C LYS A 53 -12.66 1.87 -32.87
N VAL A 54 -11.37 1.68 -32.60
CA VAL A 54 -10.35 1.22 -33.53
C VAL A 54 -10.17 2.10 -34.78
N SER A 55 -9.46 3.22 -34.63
CA SER A 55 -8.57 3.64 -35.71
C SER A 55 -7.23 2.95 -35.51
N ARG A 56 -6.86 2.03 -36.41
CA ARG A 56 -5.53 1.37 -36.47
C ARG A 56 -4.34 2.36 -36.56
N ARG A 57 -4.59 3.68 -36.59
CA ARG A 57 -3.59 4.75 -36.69
C ARG A 57 -3.37 5.54 -35.39
N ARG A 58 -4.15 5.34 -34.33
CA ARG A 58 -3.99 6.12 -33.09
C ARG A 58 -3.11 5.41 -32.07
N LYS A 59 -2.17 6.18 -31.50
CA LYS A 59 -1.26 5.77 -30.42
C LYS A 59 -1.98 5.59 -29.06
N TYR A 60 -3.18 6.14 -28.88
CA TYR A 60 -3.90 6.19 -27.60
C TYR A 60 -5.33 5.68 -27.75
N TYR A 61 -5.83 5.02 -26.69
CA TYR A 61 -7.16 4.41 -26.68
C TYR A 61 -8.29 5.45 -26.61
N PHE A 62 -8.14 6.46 -25.74
CA PHE A 62 -9.11 7.55 -25.60
C PHE A 62 -8.68 8.82 -26.34
N SER A 63 -9.65 9.63 -26.77
CA SER A 63 -9.40 11.01 -27.17
C SER A 63 -8.93 11.83 -25.95
N LYS A 64 -8.23 12.96 -26.16
CA LYS A 64 -7.81 13.83 -25.04
C LYS A 64 -8.99 14.27 -24.16
N LYS A 65 -10.17 14.46 -24.76
CA LYS A 65 -11.38 14.90 -24.06
C LYS A 65 -11.99 13.75 -23.26
N ASP A 66 -12.11 12.58 -23.85
CA ASP A 66 -12.76 11.42 -23.22
C ASP A 66 -11.86 10.74 -22.18
N ASN A 67 -10.54 10.90 -22.31
CA ASN A 67 -9.59 10.41 -21.32
C ASN A 67 -9.69 11.16 -19.99
N GLN A 68 -10.09 12.43 -20.00
CA GLN A 68 -10.07 13.23 -18.78
C GLN A 68 -11.24 12.89 -17.85
N ILE A 69 -10.92 12.59 -16.59
CA ILE A 69 -11.87 12.45 -15.49
C ILE A 69 -12.00 13.81 -14.79
N LYS A 70 -13.23 14.35 -14.72
CA LYS A 70 -13.54 15.58 -13.98
C LYS A 70 -14.84 15.41 -13.17
N PRO A 71 -14.83 15.71 -11.87
CA PRO A 71 -13.65 16.00 -11.05
C PRO A 71 -12.74 14.77 -10.91
N TRP A 72 -11.50 14.96 -10.41
CA TRP A 72 -10.53 13.87 -10.25
C TRP A 72 -11.01 12.87 -9.19
N LEU A 73 -10.80 11.58 -9.43
CA LEU A 73 -11.08 10.55 -8.45
C LEU A 73 -9.97 10.54 -7.40
N ASP A 74 -10.30 10.96 -6.19
CA ASP A 74 -9.37 11.02 -5.06
C ASP A 74 -9.37 9.68 -4.31
N PHE A 75 -8.24 8.99 -4.26
CA PHE A 75 -8.08 7.76 -3.47
C PHE A 75 -7.45 8.01 -2.09
N GLY A 76 -7.06 9.24 -1.76
CA GLY A 76 -6.42 9.63 -0.51
C GLY A 76 -4.89 9.60 -0.60
N CYS A 77 -4.31 8.51 -1.10
CA CYS A 77 -2.87 8.45 -1.40
C CYS A 77 -2.53 9.00 -2.79
N GLU A 78 -3.47 8.95 -3.73
CA GLU A 78 -3.31 9.36 -5.12
C GLU A 78 -4.58 10.03 -5.65
N LYS A 79 -4.44 10.88 -6.67
CA LYS A 79 -5.58 11.48 -7.40
C LYS A 79 -5.50 11.11 -8.87
N ILE A 80 -6.55 10.48 -9.38
CA ILE A 80 -6.58 9.98 -10.75
C ILE A 80 -7.48 10.88 -11.61
N ASP A 81 -6.88 11.41 -12.67
CA ASP A 81 -7.53 12.37 -13.57
C ASP A 81 -7.70 11.82 -15.00
N LYS A 82 -7.27 10.59 -15.27
CA LYS A 82 -7.30 9.96 -16.59
C LYS A 82 -7.92 8.57 -16.58
N LYS A 83 -8.76 8.29 -17.58
CA LYS A 83 -9.34 6.96 -17.84
C LYS A 83 -8.28 5.93 -18.22
N ASP A 84 -7.19 6.36 -18.86
CA ASP A 84 -6.04 5.49 -19.17
C ASP A 84 -5.58 4.69 -17.94
N TRP A 85 -5.62 5.29 -16.74
CA TRP A 85 -5.27 4.59 -15.50
C TRP A 85 -6.20 3.38 -15.24
N PHE A 86 -7.51 3.53 -15.39
CA PHE A 86 -8.44 2.41 -15.22
C PHE A 86 -8.36 1.42 -16.40
N TYR A 87 -8.05 1.90 -17.60
CA TYR A 87 -7.83 1.05 -18.76
C TYR A 87 -6.60 0.16 -18.57
N ASP A 88 -5.47 0.71 -18.13
CA ASP A 88 -4.25 -0.04 -17.85
C ASP A 88 -4.46 -1.10 -16.75
N LEU A 89 -5.30 -0.78 -15.76
CA LEU A 89 -5.65 -1.71 -14.69
C LEU A 89 -6.56 -2.85 -15.17
N ALA A 90 -7.65 -2.51 -15.87
CA ALA A 90 -8.74 -3.44 -16.16
C ALA A 90 -8.62 -4.16 -17.51
N HIS A 91 -7.84 -3.63 -18.46
CA HIS A 91 -7.73 -4.20 -19.80
C HIS A 91 -6.59 -5.23 -19.87
N PRO A 92 -6.83 -6.42 -20.46
CA PRO A 92 -5.81 -7.44 -20.64
C PRO A 92 -4.58 -6.91 -21.41
N GLY A 93 -3.40 -7.39 -21.03
CA GLY A 93 -2.16 -7.07 -21.73
C GLY A 93 -1.63 -5.64 -21.51
N GLN A 94 -2.19 -4.89 -20.56
CA GLN A 94 -1.65 -3.58 -20.16
C GLN A 94 -0.72 -3.71 -18.95
N VAL A 95 0.36 -2.93 -18.92
CA VAL A 95 1.28 -2.89 -17.76
C VAL A 95 0.72 -1.94 -16.72
N ILE A 96 0.60 -2.40 -15.47
CA ILE A 96 0.30 -1.49 -14.35
C ILE A 96 1.59 -0.91 -13.75
N ASN A 97 1.48 0.32 -13.24
CA ASN A 97 2.61 1.10 -12.73
C ASN A 97 2.54 1.32 -11.21
N ASN A 98 3.48 2.09 -10.65
CA ASN A 98 3.58 2.35 -9.22
C ASN A 98 2.29 2.91 -8.61
N THR A 99 1.57 3.81 -9.29
CA THR A 99 0.36 4.41 -8.71
C THR A 99 -0.77 3.40 -8.57
N HIS A 100 -0.86 2.41 -9.46
CA HIS A 100 -1.81 1.31 -9.31
C HIS A 100 -1.49 0.45 -8.09
N ILE A 101 -0.23 0.01 -7.97
CA ILE A 101 0.24 -0.81 -6.85
C ILE A 101 0.09 -0.05 -5.53
N ASP A 102 0.49 1.22 -5.47
CA ASP A 102 0.40 2.04 -4.26
C ASP A 102 -1.05 2.25 -3.81
N VAL A 103 -1.99 2.46 -4.74
CA VAL A 103 -3.43 2.56 -4.42
C VAL A 103 -3.97 1.23 -3.88
N ILE A 104 -3.64 0.10 -4.51
CA ILE A 104 -4.07 -1.22 -4.04
C ILE A 104 -3.47 -1.52 -2.66
N MET A 105 -2.15 -1.34 -2.49
CA MET A 105 -1.46 -1.56 -1.22
C MET A 105 -1.96 -0.63 -0.12
N TYR A 106 -2.30 0.63 -0.43
CA TYR A 106 -2.94 1.54 0.50
C TYR A 106 -4.28 1.00 0.99
N TYR A 107 -5.15 0.54 0.09
CA TYR A 107 -6.45 0.01 0.50
C TYR A 107 -6.38 -1.36 1.19
N LEU A 108 -5.43 -2.23 0.82
CA LEU A 108 -5.13 -3.43 1.60
C LEU A 108 -4.67 -3.07 3.01
N ARG A 109 -3.80 -2.08 3.16
CA ARG A 109 -3.37 -1.59 4.48
C ARG A 109 -4.54 -1.03 5.31
N LYS A 110 -5.46 -0.30 4.67
CA LYS A 110 -6.71 0.12 5.34
C LYS A 110 -7.57 -1.06 5.76
N ARG A 111 -7.65 -2.11 4.95
CA ARG A 111 -8.33 -3.36 5.31
C ARG A 111 -7.69 -4.01 6.54
N GLY A 112 -6.36 -4.09 6.60
CA GLY A 112 -5.67 -4.59 7.80
C GLY A 112 -5.88 -3.73 9.04
N LYS A 113 -6.00 -2.40 8.87
CA LYS A 113 -6.17 -1.45 9.97
C LYS A 113 -7.60 -1.33 10.50
N TYR A 114 -8.60 -1.38 9.62
CA TYR A 114 -10.01 -1.08 9.95
C TYR A 114 -10.97 -2.21 9.63
N GLY A 115 -10.52 -3.27 8.95
CA GLY A 115 -11.34 -4.44 8.69
C GLY A 115 -11.80 -5.08 10.01
N PRO A 116 -12.76 -6.02 9.95
CA PRO A 116 -13.06 -6.85 11.10
C PRO A 116 -11.75 -7.45 11.65
N ASN A 117 -11.71 -7.79 12.94
CA ASN A 117 -10.54 -8.46 13.55
C ASN A 117 -10.26 -9.78 12.82
N ASN A 118 -9.55 -9.71 11.71
CA ASN A 118 -9.03 -10.84 10.98
C ASN A 118 -7.90 -11.41 11.85
N ASN A 119 -7.71 -12.73 11.82
CA ASN A 119 -6.61 -13.38 12.53
C ASN A 119 -5.23 -12.90 12.05
N THR A 120 -5.16 -12.26 10.88
CA THR A 120 -3.93 -11.83 10.24
C THR A 120 -3.72 -10.33 10.43
N ARG A 121 -2.72 -9.94 11.24
CA ARG A 121 -2.32 -8.54 11.36
C ARG A 121 -1.25 -8.25 10.31
N PHE A 122 -1.46 -7.25 9.46
CA PHE A 122 -0.48 -6.89 8.43
C PHE A 122 -0.45 -5.40 8.16
N THR A 123 0.64 -4.93 7.57
CA THR A 123 0.74 -3.62 6.91
C THR A 123 1.42 -3.77 5.56
N THR A 124 1.45 -2.70 4.78
CA THR A 124 2.12 -2.67 3.48
C THR A 124 3.04 -1.46 3.37
N THR A 125 4.07 -1.54 2.53
CA THR A 125 4.85 -0.36 2.11
C THR A 125 4.34 0.18 0.77
N ASP A 126 4.89 1.31 0.33
CA ASP A 126 4.69 1.81 -1.04
C ASP A 126 5.91 1.48 -1.92
N CYS A 127 5.81 1.80 -3.21
CA CYS A 127 6.84 1.53 -4.20
C CYS A 127 8.14 2.32 -3.96
N LEU A 128 8.13 3.35 -3.11
CA LEU A 128 9.32 4.14 -2.79
C LEU A 128 10.22 3.43 -1.79
N PHE A 129 9.70 2.46 -1.03
CA PHE A 129 10.44 1.76 0.02
C PHE A 129 11.72 1.10 -0.50
N LYS A 130 11.67 0.48 -1.69
CA LYS A 130 12.83 -0.10 -2.39
C LYS A 130 14.00 0.87 -2.47
N THR A 131 13.76 2.08 -3.01
CA THR A 131 14.82 3.09 -3.17
C THR A 131 15.39 3.55 -1.83
N LYS A 132 14.58 3.53 -0.76
CA LYS A 132 15.06 3.88 0.59
C LYS A 132 15.99 2.82 1.16
N ILE A 133 15.64 1.54 0.97
CA ILE A 133 16.49 0.41 1.35
C ILE A 133 17.80 0.45 0.56
N GLU A 134 17.76 0.57 -0.77
CA GLU A 134 18.95 0.62 -1.62
C GLU A 134 19.90 1.75 -1.22
N ARG A 135 19.38 2.96 -0.99
CA ARG A 135 20.21 4.11 -0.59
C ARG A 135 20.94 3.87 0.74
N ILE A 136 20.32 3.17 1.68
CA ILE A 136 20.96 2.87 2.97
C ILE A 136 21.94 1.69 2.81
N TYR A 137 21.58 0.69 2.02
CA TYR A 137 22.45 -0.42 1.68
C TYR A 137 23.76 0.07 1.04
N ASP A 138 23.69 0.96 0.05
CA ASP A 138 24.87 1.48 -0.63
C ASP A 138 25.80 2.22 0.36
N LYS A 139 25.23 3.02 1.28
CA LYS A 139 26.01 3.65 2.35
C LYS A 139 26.62 2.63 3.30
N PHE A 140 25.87 1.60 3.66
CA PHE A 140 26.30 0.55 4.57
C PHE A 140 27.50 -0.22 3.99
N ILE A 141 27.42 -0.65 2.73
CA ILE A 141 28.51 -1.41 2.09
C ILE A 141 29.73 -0.56 1.76
N SER A 142 29.54 0.73 1.46
CA SER A 142 30.66 1.67 1.22
C SER A 142 31.33 2.17 2.50
N SER A 143 30.74 1.94 3.68
CA SER A 143 31.32 2.36 4.96
C SER A 143 32.34 1.35 5.49
N PRO A 144 33.40 1.82 6.18
CA PRO A 144 34.31 0.95 6.93
C PRO A 144 33.53 0.05 7.91
N PRO A 145 33.94 -1.22 8.13
CA PRO A 145 33.22 -2.17 8.98
C PRO A 145 32.79 -1.62 10.34
N GLU A 146 33.66 -0.85 11.01
CA GLU A 146 33.44 -0.24 12.31
C GLU A 146 32.42 0.90 12.30
N GLN A 147 32.11 1.47 11.14
CA GLN A 147 31.15 2.57 10.97
C GLN A 147 29.82 2.11 10.38
N ARG A 148 29.71 0.87 9.89
CA ARG A 148 28.52 0.36 9.19
C ARG A 148 27.22 0.53 9.98
N TYR A 149 27.23 0.28 11.28
CA TYR A 149 26.01 0.42 12.10
C TYR A 149 25.60 1.89 12.33
N SER A 150 26.54 2.83 12.22
CA SER A 150 26.26 4.27 12.43
C SER A 150 25.49 4.92 11.28
N VAL A 151 25.42 4.25 10.11
CA VAL A 151 24.70 4.77 8.94
C VAL A 151 23.19 4.60 9.05
N VAL A 152 22.73 3.74 9.96
CA VAL A 152 21.31 3.39 10.17
C VAL A 152 20.77 4.20 11.34
N LYS A 153 19.82 5.10 11.09
CA LYS A 153 19.24 5.97 12.12
C LYS A 153 17.72 5.83 12.16
N PRO A 154 17.09 5.79 13.34
CA PRO A 154 15.63 5.65 13.44
C PRO A 154 14.85 6.82 12.82
N GLU A 155 15.52 7.94 12.54
CA GLU A 155 14.96 9.09 11.82
C GLU A 155 14.97 8.96 10.30
N ASP A 156 15.69 7.99 9.73
CA ASP A 156 15.69 7.77 8.28
C ASP A 156 14.31 7.29 7.80
N ASP A 157 14.05 7.49 6.50
CA ASP A 157 12.76 7.12 5.88
C ASP A 157 12.36 5.67 6.20
N VAL A 158 13.31 4.72 6.18
CA VAL A 158 13.07 3.30 6.51
C VAL A 158 12.59 3.14 7.96
N GLY A 159 13.24 3.82 8.90
CA GLY A 159 12.80 3.85 10.29
C GLY A 159 11.40 4.45 10.45
N GLU A 160 11.06 5.48 9.66
CA GLU A 160 9.69 6.03 9.65
C GLU A 160 8.64 5.06 9.09
N TYR A 161 8.98 4.15 8.17
CA TYR A 161 8.05 3.08 7.76
C TYR A 161 7.79 2.12 8.92
N ILE A 162 8.85 1.65 9.58
CA ILE A 162 8.76 0.69 10.70
C ILE A 162 7.98 1.27 11.87
N LEU A 163 8.24 2.53 12.21
CA LEU A 163 7.54 3.25 13.28
C LEU A 163 6.09 3.62 12.94
N GLY A 164 5.63 3.35 11.71
CA GLY A 164 4.26 3.65 11.31
C GLY A 164 4.02 5.13 11.00
N TYR A 165 5.05 5.92 10.66
CA TYR A 165 4.97 7.38 10.50
C TYR A 165 5.15 7.87 9.06
N ARG A 166 5.48 7.00 8.10
CA ARG A 166 5.87 7.44 6.76
C ARG A 166 4.74 7.63 5.75
N ILE A 167 3.72 6.76 5.79
CA ILE A 167 2.64 6.66 4.78
C ILE A 167 1.25 6.73 5.43
N LEU A 168 0.21 6.99 4.64
CA LEU A 168 -1.17 7.08 5.12
C LEU A 168 -1.70 5.73 5.60
N ALA A 169 -2.57 5.77 6.61
CA ALA A 169 -3.19 4.60 7.23
C ALA A 169 -2.17 3.56 7.75
N ASN A 170 -0.94 3.96 8.01
CA ASN A 170 0.10 3.02 8.42
C ASN A 170 -0.14 2.48 9.84
N VAL A 171 0.39 1.28 10.06
CA VAL A 171 0.47 0.58 11.34
C VAL A 171 1.95 0.29 11.60
N ALA A 172 2.42 0.55 12.82
CA ALA A 172 3.81 0.28 13.18
C ALA A 172 4.09 -1.23 13.10
N TRP A 173 5.29 -1.60 12.67
CA TRP A 173 5.60 -3.00 12.38
C TRP A 173 5.54 -3.88 13.63
N ASP A 174 5.75 -3.32 14.83
CA ASP A 174 5.61 -4.03 16.11
C ASP A 174 4.16 -4.45 16.43
N LEU A 175 3.17 -3.98 15.67
CA LEU A 175 1.76 -4.32 15.87
C LEU A 175 1.20 -5.32 14.85
N VAL A 176 2.01 -5.77 13.89
CA VAL A 176 1.58 -6.67 12.80
C VAL A 176 2.39 -7.96 12.76
N ASP A 177 1.90 -8.97 12.07
CA ASP A 177 2.57 -10.26 11.85
C ASP A 177 3.30 -10.26 10.50
N TYR A 178 2.70 -9.61 9.49
CA TYR A 178 3.25 -9.52 8.15
C TYR A 178 3.48 -8.08 7.69
N VAL A 179 4.54 -7.88 6.90
CA VAL A 179 4.74 -6.66 6.12
C VAL A 179 4.86 -6.98 4.64
N LEU A 180 3.93 -6.46 3.84
CA LEU A 180 3.89 -6.68 2.39
C LEU A 180 4.61 -5.54 1.67
N ILE A 181 5.61 -5.88 0.87
CA ILE A 181 6.54 -4.91 0.27
C ILE A 181 6.49 -5.10 -1.25
N PRO A 182 5.75 -4.26 -2.00
CA PRO A 182 5.85 -4.24 -3.45
C PRO A 182 7.22 -3.74 -3.90
N VAL A 183 7.84 -4.44 -4.85
CA VAL A 183 9.15 -4.07 -5.40
C VAL A 183 9.07 -3.99 -6.92
N ASN A 184 9.37 -2.81 -7.46
CA ASN A 184 9.48 -2.59 -8.90
C ASN A 184 10.95 -2.67 -9.36
N LEU A 185 11.25 -3.60 -10.26
CA LEU A 185 12.48 -3.63 -11.05
C LEU A 185 12.21 -2.89 -12.36
N VAL A 186 12.31 -1.55 -12.30
CA VAL A 186 11.95 -0.65 -13.40
C VAL A 186 12.65 -1.02 -14.71
N GLU A 187 13.96 -1.30 -14.65
CA GLU A 187 14.77 -1.67 -15.81
C GLU A 187 14.29 -2.98 -16.48
N ASN A 188 13.62 -3.84 -15.72
CA ASN A 188 13.13 -5.13 -16.19
C ASN A 188 11.62 -5.17 -16.44
N PHE A 189 10.91 -4.05 -16.23
CA PHE A 189 9.45 -3.96 -16.25
C PHE A 189 8.80 -5.09 -15.45
N HIS A 190 9.26 -5.26 -14.21
CA HIS A 190 8.93 -6.44 -13.44
C HIS A 190 8.61 -6.11 -11.99
N TRP A 191 7.55 -6.72 -11.47
CA TRP A 191 7.07 -6.57 -10.11
C TRP A 191 7.31 -7.84 -9.30
N LEU A 192 7.70 -7.65 -8.05
CA LEU A 192 7.82 -8.68 -7.03
C LEU A 192 7.04 -8.28 -5.78
N LEU A 193 6.65 -9.26 -4.98
CA LEU A 193 6.22 -9.01 -3.61
C LEU A 193 7.21 -9.67 -2.64
N LEU A 194 7.69 -8.90 -1.68
CA LEU A 194 8.32 -9.46 -0.49
C LEU A 194 7.31 -9.50 0.65
N VAL A 195 7.23 -10.62 1.34
CA VAL A 195 6.42 -10.77 2.55
C VAL A 195 7.36 -11.01 3.70
N PHE A 196 7.51 -10.02 4.57
CA PHE A 196 8.26 -10.21 5.79
C PHE A 196 7.35 -10.82 6.86
N ASP A 197 7.56 -12.09 7.16
CA ASP A 197 6.99 -12.75 8.34
C ASP A 197 7.86 -12.42 9.54
N ILE A 198 7.30 -11.63 10.44
CA ILE A 198 8.00 -11.19 11.64
C ILE A 198 8.23 -12.38 12.56
N LYS A 199 7.23 -13.21 12.81
CA LYS A 199 7.30 -14.28 13.82
C LYS A 199 8.38 -15.30 13.46
N ASP A 200 8.49 -15.63 12.18
CA ASP A 200 9.47 -16.59 11.66
C ASP A 200 10.77 -15.93 11.20
N ARG A 201 10.89 -14.58 11.33
CA ARG A 201 12.07 -13.80 10.94
C ARG A 201 12.49 -14.11 9.48
N GLN A 202 11.50 -14.26 8.61
CA GLN A 202 11.64 -14.81 7.26
C GLN A 202 11.14 -13.80 6.23
N LEU A 203 11.92 -13.60 5.17
CA LEU A 203 11.53 -12.80 4.01
C LEU A 203 11.13 -13.73 2.87
N TYR A 204 9.84 -13.88 2.63
CA TYR A 204 9.32 -14.62 1.49
C TYR A 204 9.37 -13.77 0.23
N VAL A 205 9.77 -14.37 -0.89
CA VAL A 205 9.82 -13.71 -2.20
C VAL A 205 8.83 -14.37 -3.13
N TYR A 206 7.82 -13.60 -3.53
CA TYR A 206 6.92 -13.98 -4.61
C TYR A 206 7.34 -13.28 -5.90
N ASP A 207 7.85 -14.09 -6.82
CA ASP A 207 8.10 -13.74 -8.22
C ASP A 207 7.13 -14.53 -9.08
N SER A 208 6.28 -13.85 -9.84
CA SER A 208 5.33 -14.52 -10.74
C SER A 208 5.99 -14.93 -12.07
N MET A 209 7.19 -14.44 -12.39
CA MET A 209 7.91 -14.76 -13.62
C MET A 209 8.83 -15.97 -13.43
N VAL A 210 8.57 -17.03 -14.19
CA VAL A 210 9.49 -18.18 -14.27
C VAL A 210 10.64 -17.86 -15.24
N ARG A 211 11.70 -17.16 -14.80
CA ARG A 211 12.89 -16.88 -15.65
C ARG A 211 14.22 -17.05 -14.90
N THR A 212 15.03 -18.03 -15.33
CA THR A 212 16.34 -18.38 -14.75
C THR A 212 17.39 -17.27 -14.83
N ASN A 213 17.41 -16.47 -15.90
CA ASN A 213 18.46 -15.47 -16.15
C ASN A 213 18.31 -14.19 -15.31
N ARG A 214 17.09 -13.93 -14.78
CA ARG A 214 16.79 -12.73 -13.98
C ARG A 214 16.98 -12.96 -12.48
N HIS A 215 17.22 -14.21 -12.08
CA HIS A 215 17.31 -14.61 -10.68
C HIS A 215 18.39 -13.83 -9.92
N LYS A 216 19.59 -13.66 -10.49
CA LYS A 216 20.69 -12.96 -9.81
C LYS A 216 20.41 -11.49 -9.50
N THR A 217 19.77 -10.77 -10.42
CA THR A 217 19.40 -9.36 -10.20
C THR A 217 18.36 -9.25 -9.09
N VAL A 218 17.40 -10.17 -9.08
CA VAL A 218 16.35 -10.23 -8.06
C VAL A 218 16.94 -10.64 -6.71
N GLU A 219 17.78 -11.69 -6.64
CA GLU A 219 18.52 -12.10 -5.45
C GLU A 219 19.33 -10.95 -4.86
N THR A 220 20.18 -10.32 -5.67
CA THR A 220 21.03 -9.19 -5.21
C THR A 220 20.18 -8.05 -4.66
N LEU A 221 18.99 -7.82 -5.23
CA LEU A 221 18.07 -6.80 -4.73
C LEU A 221 17.43 -7.22 -3.40
N VAL A 222 16.93 -8.45 -3.29
CA VAL A 222 16.27 -8.98 -2.08
C VAL A 222 17.26 -9.07 -0.92
N GLU A 223 18.51 -9.44 -1.17
CA GLU A 223 19.59 -9.46 -0.17
C GLU A 223 19.71 -8.11 0.55
N LYS A 224 19.57 -6.99 -0.15
CA LYS A 224 19.60 -5.65 0.47
C LYS A 224 18.52 -5.49 1.53
N PHE A 225 17.32 -6.00 1.28
CA PHE A 225 16.23 -5.97 2.26
C PHE A 225 16.54 -6.86 3.45
N SER A 226 17.05 -8.08 3.20
CA SER A 226 17.40 -9.02 4.27
C SER A 226 18.43 -8.45 5.24
N ILE A 227 19.37 -7.63 4.74
CA ILE A 227 20.43 -7.02 5.54
C ILE A 227 19.94 -5.75 6.25
N ILE A 228 19.21 -4.88 5.54
CA ILE A 228 18.85 -3.56 6.09
C ILE A 228 17.68 -3.60 7.07
N ILE A 229 16.67 -4.44 6.85
CA ILE A 229 15.49 -4.50 7.72
C ILE A 229 15.86 -4.78 9.20
N PRO A 230 16.66 -5.82 9.53
CA PRO A 230 17.04 -6.13 10.91
C PRO A 230 17.76 -4.99 11.64
N LEU A 231 18.62 -4.25 10.94
CA LEU A 231 19.32 -3.09 11.49
C LEU A 231 18.34 -2.01 11.94
N TYR A 232 17.32 -1.75 11.14
CA TYR A 232 16.27 -0.79 11.48
C TYR A 232 15.30 -1.29 12.54
N LEU A 233 14.96 -2.59 12.56
CA LEU A 233 14.19 -3.17 13.67
C LEU A 233 14.92 -2.92 15.00
N SER A 234 16.23 -3.16 15.04
CA SER A 234 17.07 -2.90 16.21
C SER A 234 17.06 -1.42 16.61
N CYS A 235 17.42 -0.51 15.69
CA CYS A 235 17.60 0.91 16.04
C CYS A 235 16.29 1.65 16.35
N THR A 236 15.14 1.15 15.87
CA THR A 236 13.80 1.71 16.17
C THR A 236 13.20 1.17 17.48
N GLY A 237 13.92 0.28 18.17
CA GLY A 237 13.49 -0.35 19.41
C GLY A 237 12.33 -1.33 19.23
N PHE A 238 12.20 -1.96 18.06
CA PHE A 238 11.13 -2.90 17.72
C PHE A 238 11.00 -4.03 18.76
N TYR A 239 12.12 -4.68 19.09
CA TYR A 239 12.15 -5.85 19.97
C TYR A 239 11.68 -5.57 21.39
N GLY A 240 11.80 -4.31 21.87
CA GLY A 240 11.26 -3.91 23.17
C GLY A 240 9.75 -3.61 23.15
N LYS A 241 9.17 -3.38 21.98
CA LYS A 241 7.75 -3.06 21.78
C LYS A 241 6.91 -4.29 21.43
N ARG A 242 7.49 -5.25 20.71
CA ARG A 242 6.82 -6.48 20.29
C ARG A 242 6.80 -7.54 21.42
N LYS A 243 5.85 -7.41 22.34
CA LYS A 243 5.81 -8.19 23.59
C LYS A 243 5.24 -9.60 23.48
N ASP A 244 4.50 -9.89 22.43
CA ASP A 244 3.88 -11.20 22.16
C ASP A 244 4.87 -12.25 21.64
N ILE A 245 6.08 -11.85 21.26
CA ILE A 245 7.16 -12.76 20.86
C ILE A 245 8.19 -12.83 21.99
N ASP A 246 8.41 -14.03 22.52
CA ASP A 246 9.54 -14.28 23.42
C ASP A 246 10.80 -14.52 22.58
N PHE A 247 11.53 -13.44 22.29
CA PHE A 247 12.75 -13.49 21.47
C PHE A 247 13.87 -14.37 22.07
N LYS A 248 13.80 -14.73 23.36
CA LYS A 248 14.80 -15.59 23.99
C LYS A 248 14.53 -17.08 23.76
N THR A 249 13.28 -17.46 23.51
CA THR A 249 12.87 -18.87 23.39
C THR A 249 12.28 -19.21 22.02
N THR A 250 11.88 -18.21 21.23
CA THR A 250 11.33 -18.41 19.89
C THR A 250 12.43 -18.92 18.94
N LYS A 251 12.20 -20.08 18.32
CA LYS A 251 13.15 -20.76 17.43
C LYS A 251 13.75 -19.87 16.33
N ALA A 252 12.96 -18.97 15.76
CA ALA A 252 13.42 -18.06 14.72
C ALA A 252 14.44 -17.01 15.20
N TYR A 253 14.48 -16.75 16.51
CA TYR A 253 15.27 -15.68 17.12
C TYR A 253 16.34 -16.17 18.09
N ILE A 254 16.16 -17.35 18.68
CA ILE A 254 17.13 -17.92 19.63
C ILE A 254 18.50 -18.06 18.97
N GLU A 255 19.56 -17.70 19.72
CA GLU A 255 20.96 -17.77 19.28
C GLU A 255 21.31 -16.93 18.03
N LYS A 256 20.38 -16.14 17.47
CA LYS A 256 20.63 -15.23 16.35
C LYS A 256 20.71 -13.78 16.85
N PRO A 257 21.80 -13.05 16.58
CA PRO A 257 21.82 -11.61 16.75
C PRO A 257 20.62 -10.95 16.05
N VAL A 258 19.98 -10.00 16.74
CA VAL A 258 18.80 -9.29 16.22
C VAL A 258 19.07 -8.44 14.98
N THR A 259 20.34 -8.23 14.65
CA THR A 259 20.85 -7.50 13.48
C THR A 259 21.32 -8.41 12.36
N ASP A 260 21.35 -9.73 12.56
CA ASP A 260 21.72 -10.65 11.50
C ASP A 260 20.74 -10.51 10.33
N PRO A 261 21.16 -10.82 9.09
CA PRO A 261 20.27 -10.84 7.95
C PRO A 261 19.06 -11.76 8.15
N LEU A 262 17.93 -11.37 7.58
CA LEU A 262 16.74 -12.23 7.51
C LEU A 262 17.02 -13.44 6.62
N ASP A 263 16.43 -14.58 6.97
CA ASP A 263 16.40 -15.72 6.06
C ASP A 263 15.53 -15.34 4.84
N ILE A 264 15.91 -15.81 3.64
CA ILE A 264 15.15 -15.56 2.39
C ILE A 264 14.54 -16.88 1.91
N GLN A 265 13.24 -16.88 1.63
CA GLN A 265 12.53 -18.05 1.13
C GLN A 265 11.84 -17.71 -0.19
N TRP A 266 12.30 -18.35 -1.26
CA TRP A 266 11.69 -18.21 -2.58
C TRP A 266 10.43 -19.05 -2.65
N MET A 267 9.32 -18.41 -2.99
CA MET A 267 8.07 -19.11 -3.19
C MET A 267 8.08 -19.74 -4.59
N VAL A 268 8.18 -21.07 -4.63
CA VAL A 268 8.36 -21.84 -5.87
C VAL A 268 7.05 -22.47 -6.35
N ALA A 269 7.14 -23.28 -7.41
CA ALA A 269 6.13 -23.76 -8.36
C ALA A 269 4.73 -24.19 -7.86
N GLU A 270 4.48 -24.26 -6.55
CA GLU A 270 3.16 -24.52 -5.97
C GLU A 270 2.26 -23.27 -6.00
N ILE A 271 2.84 -22.07 -6.07
CA ILE A 271 2.09 -20.81 -6.19
C ILE A 271 1.87 -20.46 -7.67
N PRO A 272 0.70 -19.91 -8.05
CA PRO A 272 0.45 -19.45 -9.41
C PRO A 272 1.54 -18.55 -9.98
N GLN A 273 1.94 -18.84 -11.22
CA GLN A 273 2.95 -18.15 -11.99
C GLN A 273 2.33 -17.58 -13.27
N GLN A 274 2.83 -16.44 -13.73
CA GLN A 274 2.37 -15.86 -14.98
C GLN A 274 2.89 -16.67 -16.17
N LYS A 275 2.11 -16.72 -17.26
CA LYS A 275 2.52 -17.36 -18.51
C LYS A 275 3.69 -16.61 -19.14
N GLU A 276 4.53 -17.34 -19.87
CA GLU A 276 5.62 -16.71 -20.63
C GLU A 276 5.06 -15.64 -21.59
N GLY A 277 5.69 -14.47 -21.61
CA GLY A 277 5.25 -13.33 -22.43
C GLY A 277 4.13 -12.47 -21.82
N SER A 278 3.54 -12.89 -20.69
CA SER A 278 2.59 -12.07 -19.95
C SER A 278 3.24 -10.80 -19.38
N VAL A 279 2.46 -9.73 -19.28
CA VAL A 279 2.82 -8.45 -18.67
C VAL A 279 2.08 -8.20 -17.35
N ASP A 280 1.49 -9.25 -16.77
CA ASP A 280 0.55 -9.16 -15.64
C ASP A 280 1.23 -9.23 -14.27
N CYS A 281 2.57 -9.24 -14.17
CA CYS A 281 3.29 -9.41 -12.90
C CYS A 281 2.82 -8.46 -11.78
N GLY A 282 2.47 -7.22 -12.11
CA GLY A 282 1.91 -6.30 -11.12
C GLY A 282 0.54 -6.74 -10.58
N VAL A 283 -0.32 -7.32 -11.41
CA VAL A 283 -1.63 -7.85 -10.99
C VAL A 283 -1.45 -9.12 -10.17
N PHE A 284 -0.51 -9.99 -10.55
CA PHE A 284 -0.13 -11.15 -9.72
C PHE A 284 0.36 -10.69 -8.34
N VAL A 285 1.21 -9.68 -8.25
CA VAL A 285 1.69 -9.09 -6.99
C VAL A 285 0.53 -8.51 -6.17
N ALA A 286 -0.39 -7.79 -6.79
CA ALA A 286 -1.56 -7.22 -6.13
C ALA A 286 -2.48 -8.30 -5.56
N ALA A 287 -2.82 -9.31 -6.37
CA ALA A 287 -3.67 -10.42 -5.97
C ALA A 287 -3.02 -11.27 -4.89
N PHE A 288 -1.74 -11.61 -5.04
CA PHE A 288 -0.98 -12.34 -4.03
C PHE A 288 -0.98 -11.58 -2.69
N ALA A 289 -0.69 -10.28 -2.68
CA ALA A 289 -0.76 -9.47 -1.46
C ALA A 289 -2.16 -9.46 -0.82
N GLU A 290 -3.21 -9.45 -1.63
CA GLU A 290 -4.58 -9.54 -1.13
C GLU A 290 -4.87 -10.90 -0.48
N TYR A 291 -4.40 -12.02 -1.02
CA TYR A 291 -4.51 -13.34 -0.37
C TYR A 291 -3.69 -13.43 0.92
N VAL A 292 -2.45 -12.94 0.92
CA VAL A 292 -1.60 -12.93 2.14
C VAL A 292 -2.26 -12.15 3.26
N SER A 293 -2.96 -11.06 2.95
CA SER A 293 -3.70 -10.32 3.96
C SER A 293 -4.93 -11.04 4.54
N LEU A 294 -5.31 -12.20 4.00
CA LEU A 294 -6.26 -13.15 4.60
C LEU A 294 -5.56 -14.21 5.47
N GLY A 295 -4.23 -14.21 5.52
CA GLY A 295 -3.41 -15.18 6.25
C GLY A 295 -2.94 -16.37 5.41
N ASP A 296 -3.11 -16.31 4.09
CA ASP A 296 -2.79 -17.43 3.21
C ASP A 296 -1.55 -17.14 2.35
N LEU A 297 -0.47 -17.88 2.62
CA LEU A 297 0.74 -17.89 1.80
C LEU A 297 0.69 -18.99 0.72
N ALA A 298 -0.25 -19.92 0.80
CA ALA A 298 -0.40 -21.08 -0.09
C ALA A 298 -1.62 -20.90 -1.00
N ILE A 299 -1.49 -20.03 -2.00
CA ILE A 299 -2.59 -19.71 -2.90
C ILE A 299 -2.78 -20.85 -3.94
N PRO A 300 -3.99 -21.41 -4.07
CA PRO A 300 -4.30 -22.38 -5.12
C PRO A 300 -4.07 -21.81 -6.52
N LYS A 301 -3.65 -22.64 -7.47
CA LYS A 301 -3.32 -22.16 -8.83
C LYS A 301 -4.55 -21.67 -9.59
N GLU A 302 -5.69 -22.27 -9.32
CA GLU A 302 -7.01 -21.93 -9.85
C GLU A 302 -7.41 -20.48 -9.54
N ASP A 303 -7.03 -19.98 -8.36
CA ASP A 303 -7.41 -18.66 -7.86
C ASP A 303 -6.81 -17.50 -8.65
N LEU A 304 -5.66 -17.68 -9.30
CA LEU A 304 -5.03 -16.70 -10.19
C LEU A 304 -5.00 -17.17 -11.66
N SER A 305 -5.78 -18.20 -12.01
CA SER A 305 -5.80 -18.75 -13.37
C SER A 305 -6.46 -17.81 -14.40
N ASP A 306 -7.48 -17.06 -13.97
CA ASP A 306 -8.09 -15.95 -14.73
C ASP A 306 -7.60 -14.61 -14.18
N ILE A 307 -6.38 -14.21 -14.57
CA ILE A 307 -5.81 -12.93 -14.12
C ILE A 307 -6.61 -11.72 -14.64
N ASP A 308 -7.33 -11.87 -15.75
CA ASP A 308 -8.16 -10.81 -16.32
C ASP A 308 -9.41 -10.56 -15.46
N GLN A 309 -9.91 -11.57 -14.75
CA GLN A 309 -10.94 -11.40 -13.72
C GLN A 309 -10.44 -10.48 -12.60
N HIS A 310 -9.23 -10.69 -12.09
CA HIS A 310 -8.64 -9.84 -11.05
C HIS A 310 -8.45 -8.40 -11.55
N ARG A 311 -8.01 -8.21 -12.79
CA ARG A 311 -7.93 -6.89 -13.44
C ARG A 311 -9.27 -6.16 -13.42
N ARG A 312 -10.32 -6.81 -13.93
CA ARG A 312 -11.68 -6.25 -13.96
C ARG A 312 -12.20 -5.97 -12.55
N ARG A 313 -11.97 -6.88 -11.60
CA ARG A 313 -12.36 -6.73 -10.19
C ARG A 313 -11.70 -5.50 -9.56
N TYR A 314 -10.38 -5.35 -9.67
CA TYR A 314 -9.70 -4.17 -9.13
C TYR A 314 -10.20 -2.88 -9.76
N GLY A 315 -10.34 -2.84 -11.08
CA GLY A 315 -10.88 -1.69 -11.80
C GLY A 315 -12.28 -1.29 -11.32
N ALA A 316 -13.20 -2.26 -11.27
CA ALA A 316 -14.58 -2.04 -10.88
C ALA A 316 -14.73 -1.59 -9.41
N LEU A 317 -14.06 -2.28 -8.47
CA LEU A 317 -14.15 -1.96 -7.05
C LEU A 317 -13.55 -0.58 -6.72
N LEU A 318 -12.41 -0.24 -7.32
CA LEU A 318 -11.78 1.07 -7.11
C LEU A 318 -12.62 2.19 -7.72
N TRP A 319 -13.15 1.96 -8.93
CA TRP A 319 -14.00 2.92 -9.60
C TRP A 319 -15.29 3.20 -8.82
N ASP A 320 -15.98 2.16 -8.36
CA ASP A 320 -17.22 2.27 -7.59
C ASP A 320 -17.00 3.01 -6.27
N TYR A 321 -15.96 2.62 -5.54
CA TYR A 321 -15.60 3.27 -4.27
C TYR A 321 -15.33 4.77 -4.44
N ALA A 322 -14.50 5.15 -5.43
CA ALA A 322 -14.17 6.55 -5.65
C ALA A 322 -15.38 7.35 -6.13
N THR A 323 -16.20 6.77 -7.00
CA THR A 323 -17.41 7.40 -7.53
C THR A 323 -18.45 7.63 -6.43
N LYS A 324 -18.76 6.61 -5.62
CA LYS A 324 -19.67 6.74 -4.47
C LYS A 324 -19.17 7.76 -3.46
N LYS A 325 -17.86 7.75 -3.15
CA LYS A 325 -17.27 8.74 -2.24
C LYS A 325 -17.46 10.17 -2.75
N GLN A 326 -17.26 10.37 -4.04
CA GLN A 326 -17.40 11.67 -4.68
C GLN A 326 -18.87 12.13 -4.76
N GLU A 327 -19.79 11.25 -5.13
CA GLU A 327 -21.24 11.52 -5.17
C GLU A 327 -21.78 11.89 -3.79
N ASP A 328 -21.27 11.24 -2.74
CA ASP A 328 -21.62 11.51 -1.35
C ASP A 328 -21.07 12.86 -0.82
N GLY A 329 -20.18 13.51 -1.57
CA GLY A 329 -19.47 14.74 -1.17
C GLY A 329 -18.46 14.50 -0.05
N SER A 330 -18.04 13.25 0.14
CA SER A 330 -17.21 12.82 1.26
C SER A 330 -15.72 12.84 0.94
N ILE A 331 -14.90 13.02 1.97
CA ILE A 331 -13.43 12.92 1.87
C ILE A 331 -12.91 11.69 2.64
N SER A 332 -11.68 11.28 2.31
CA SER A 332 -10.93 10.33 3.15
C SER A 332 -10.46 11.05 4.40
N GLU A 333 -10.41 10.34 5.53
CA GLU A 333 -9.71 10.83 6.73
C GLU A 333 -8.22 11.07 6.42
N SER A 334 -7.57 11.96 7.18
CA SER A 334 -6.16 12.29 6.94
C SER A 334 -5.23 11.11 7.23
N GLU A 335 -5.60 10.26 8.20
CA GLU A 335 -4.94 9.00 8.56
C GLU A 335 -3.42 9.10 8.78
N VAL A 336 -2.93 10.31 9.01
CA VAL A 336 -1.53 10.62 9.28
C VAL A 336 -1.22 10.43 10.75
N THR A 337 -0.05 9.87 11.02
CA THR A 337 0.45 9.56 12.36
C THR A 337 1.86 10.13 12.54
N GLY A 338 2.27 10.31 13.80
CA GLY A 338 3.63 10.72 14.16
C GLY A 338 4.15 11.97 13.44
N ARG A 339 5.35 11.88 12.86
CA ARG A 339 6.02 13.01 12.19
C ARG A 339 5.33 13.46 10.91
N LEU A 340 4.67 12.55 10.18
CA LEU A 340 3.86 12.95 9.01
C LEU A 340 2.68 13.82 9.41
N ALA A 341 2.07 13.57 10.56
CA ALA A 341 1.04 14.45 11.13
C ALA A 341 1.62 15.83 11.47
N ARG A 342 2.81 15.89 12.08
CA ARG A 342 3.50 17.17 12.39
C ARG A 342 3.86 17.97 11.13
N ARG A 343 4.38 17.32 10.08
CA ARG A 343 4.70 17.98 8.79
C ARG A 343 3.45 18.54 8.10
N LYS A 344 2.28 17.95 8.32
CA LYS A 344 0.98 18.45 7.81
C LYS A 344 0.25 19.40 8.79
N GLY A 345 0.91 19.87 9.85
CA GLY A 345 0.36 20.88 10.77
C GLY A 345 -0.60 20.34 11.83
N ALA A 346 -0.67 19.03 12.07
CA ALA A 346 -1.49 18.49 13.16
C ALA A 346 -0.83 18.73 14.53
N PRO A 347 -1.56 19.22 15.55
CA PRO A 347 -1.00 19.47 16.87
C PRO A 347 -0.49 18.17 17.50
N ALA A 348 0.67 18.24 18.18
CA ALA A 348 1.25 17.11 18.88
C ALA A 348 0.31 16.65 20.01
N LYS A 349 -0.07 15.37 20.01
CA LYS A 349 -1.11 14.83 20.91
C LYS A 349 -0.77 14.83 22.40
N ASN A 350 0.36 15.39 22.84
CA ASN A 350 0.82 15.35 24.23
C ASN A 350 1.48 16.68 24.65
N GLU A 351 0.68 17.72 24.90
CA GLU A 351 1.02 18.72 25.92
C GLU A 351 -0.12 18.73 26.93
N ARG A 352 0.10 18.06 28.07
CA ARG A 352 -0.78 18.20 29.24
C ARG A 352 -0.81 19.67 29.58
N THR A 353 -1.96 20.31 29.38
CA THR A 353 -2.22 21.70 29.74
C THR A 353 -1.93 21.86 31.22
N ARG A 354 -0.78 22.45 31.57
CA ARG A 354 -0.47 22.84 32.94
C ARG A 354 -1.33 24.06 33.23
N VAL A 355 -2.55 23.83 33.73
CA VAL A 355 -3.43 24.89 34.21
C VAL A 355 -2.70 25.59 35.36
N GLN A 356 -2.13 26.76 35.10
CA GLN A 356 -1.67 27.65 36.15
C GLN A 356 -2.89 28.12 36.93
N ARG A 357 -3.10 27.58 38.13
CA ARG A 357 -3.97 28.18 39.13
C ARG A 357 -3.39 29.55 39.50
N LYS A 358 -4.05 30.62 39.07
CA LYS A 358 -3.86 31.96 39.64
C LYS A 358 -4.17 31.87 41.14
N LYS A 359 -3.17 32.14 42.00
CA LYS A 359 -3.44 32.45 43.41
C LYS A 359 -4.08 33.83 43.47
N LYS A 360 -5.11 33.93 44.31
CA LYS A 360 -5.81 35.16 44.69
C LYS A 360 -4.85 36.17 45.27
#